data_AF-A0A146M6L0-F1
#
_entry.id   AF-A0A146M6L0-F1
#
_cell.length_a   1.000
_cell.length_b   1.000
_cell.length_c   1.000
_cell.angle_alpha   90.00
_cell.angle_beta   90.00
_cell.angle_gamma   90.00
#
_symmetry.space_group_name_H-M   'P 1'
#
loop_
_entity.id
_entity.type
_entity.pdbx_description
1 polymer ?
#
loop_
_entity_poly.entity_id
_entity_poly.type
_entity_poly.pdbx_seq_one_letter_code
_entity_poly.pdbx_strand_id
1 'polypeptide(L)'
;MSMGQKVSGGVKSVSRDAAAPYKPVIPRELAQEFQRPARLDMLLDMPPALRETQLKYSWNADDRSLNIFVKEDDKLTFHRHPVAQSTDCIRGKIGFTKGLHAWEVSWSTRQRGTHAVVGVATSEAPLHSVGYQSLVGSTDSSWGWDLGRNKLYHDSKNYAGVTYPALLKPDETFIVPDKF
;
A
#
# COMPACT_ATOMS: atom_id res chain seq x y z
N MET A 1 40.11 28.23 33.28
CA MET A 1 39.45 29.07 32.25
C MET A 1 38.32 28.26 31.66
N SER A 2 37.10 28.77 31.83
CA SER A 2 35.85 28.24 31.26
C SER A 2 35.81 28.56 29.76
N MET A 3 35.31 27.65 28.94
CA MET A 3 34.44 27.99 27.81
C MET A 3 33.62 26.74 27.43
N GLY A 4 32.44 26.63 28.02
CA GLY A 4 31.37 25.80 27.48
C GLY A 4 30.77 26.46 26.25
N GLN A 5 30.54 25.67 25.20
CA GLN A 5 29.79 26.12 24.03
C GLN A 5 28.41 25.49 24.06
N LYS A 6 27.43 26.27 24.53
CA LYS A 6 26.01 26.04 24.32
C LYS A 6 25.68 26.46 22.88
N VAL A 7 25.04 25.59 22.11
CA VAL A 7 24.27 26.02 20.94
C VAL A 7 22.83 25.56 21.16
N SER A 8 21.99 26.57 21.33
CA SER A 8 20.55 26.53 21.50
C SER A 8 19.84 26.38 20.17
N GLY A 9 18.72 25.65 20.19
CA GLY A 9 17.48 26.13 19.59
C GLY A 9 17.17 25.66 18.18
N GLY A 10 16.05 24.92 18.06
CA GLY A 10 15.31 24.82 16.80
C GLY A 10 14.81 23.42 16.45
N VAL A 11 14.02 22.78 17.32
CA VAL A 11 13.18 21.67 16.86
C VAL A 11 12.12 22.28 15.95
N LYS A 12 12.33 22.21 14.63
CA LYS A 12 11.27 22.51 13.67
C LYS A 12 10.23 21.41 13.82
N SER A 13 9.12 21.73 14.48
CA SER A 13 7.91 20.94 14.43
C SER A 13 7.44 20.91 12.98
N VAL A 14 7.68 19.78 12.31
CA VAL A 14 7.07 19.50 11.01
C VAL A 14 5.60 19.31 11.30
N SER A 15 4.79 20.35 11.04
CA SER A 15 3.35 20.20 10.95
C SER A 15 3.08 19.06 9.98
N ARG A 16 2.39 18.02 10.49
CA ARG A 16 1.78 17.00 9.66
C ARG A 16 0.66 17.70 8.88
N ASP A 17 1.01 18.29 7.75
CA ASP A 17 0.02 18.71 6.78
C ASP A 17 -0.74 17.45 6.39
N ALA A 18 -2.01 17.39 6.84
CA ALA A 18 -2.95 16.41 6.35
C ALA A 18 -3.04 16.64 4.84
N ALA A 19 -2.42 15.75 4.06
CA ALA A 19 -2.51 15.79 2.61
C ALA A 19 -4.00 15.88 2.24
N ALA A 20 -4.36 16.89 1.45
CA ALA A 20 -5.71 17.04 0.97
C ALA A 20 -6.15 15.73 0.27
N PRO A 21 -7.40 15.29 0.47
CA PRO A 21 -7.89 14.07 -0.17
C PRO A 21 -7.70 14.17 -1.69
N TYR A 22 -7.11 13.12 -2.27
CA TYR A 22 -6.90 13.03 -3.70
C TYR A 22 -8.25 13.18 -4.41
N LYS A 23 -8.38 14.21 -5.28
CA LYS A 23 -9.55 14.40 -6.12
C LYS A 23 -9.28 13.76 -7.49
N PRO A 24 -9.91 12.63 -7.83
CA PRO A 24 -9.77 12.05 -9.15
C PRO A 24 -10.31 13.02 -10.20
N VAL A 25 -9.51 13.33 -11.21
CA VAL A 25 -9.93 14.12 -12.37
C VAL A 25 -10.58 13.16 -13.36
N ILE A 26 -11.81 12.76 -13.09
CA ILE A 26 -12.60 11.95 -14.01
C ILE A 26 -13.21 12.91 -15.05
N PRO A 27 -12.97 12.72 -16.36
CA PRO A 27 -13.67 13.47 -17.39
C PRO A 27 -15.19 13.39 -17.14
N ARG A 28 -15.91 14.52 -17.24
CA ARG A 28 -17.35 14.58 -16.89
C ARG A 28 -18.19 13.51 -17.60
N GLU A 29 -17.80 13.16 -18.82
CA GLU A 29 -18.46 12.14 -19.65
C GLU A 29 -18.35 10.73 -19.05
N LEU A 30 -17.27 10.44 -18.31
CA LEU A 30 -17.04 9.15 -17.65
C LEU A 30 -17.49 9.16 -16.18
N ALA A 31 -17.97 10.29 -15.65
CA ALA A 31 -18.29 10.43 -14.24
C ALA A 31 -19.30 9.38 -13.72
N GLN A 32 -20.24 8.94 -14.57
CA GLN A 32 -21.20 7.88 -14.24
C GLN A 32 -20.53 6.50 -14.11
N GLU A 33 -19.57 6.19 -14.99
CA GLU A 33 -18.85 4.91 -14.99
C GLU A 33 -17.93 4.74 -13.78
N PHE A 34 -17.51 5.85 -13.17
CA PHE A 34 -16.66 5.88 -11.99
C PHE A 34 -17.41 6.30 -10.72
N GLN A 35 -18.75 6.23 -10.71
CA GLN A 35 -19.51 6.42 -9.48
C GLN A 35 -19.17 5.34 -8.45
N ARG A 36 -18.84 5.78 -7.23
CA ARG A 36 -18.60 4.85 -6.12
C ARG A 36 -19.91 4.13 -5.77
N PRO A 37 -19.87 2.82 -5.46
CA PRO A 37 -21.05 2.13 -4.96
C PRO A 37 -21.53 2.74 -3.63
N ALA A 38 -22.84 2.88 -3.44
CA ALA A 38 -23.42 3.53 -2.25
C ALA A 38 -22.94 2.93 -0.90
N ARG A 39 -22.69 1.61 -0.85
CA ARG A 39 -22.16 0.95 0.35
C ARG A 39 -20.74 1.39 0.70
N LEU A 40 -19.93 1.77 -0.30
CA LEU A 40 -18.59 2.31 -0.07
C LEU A 40 -18.68 3.75 0.44
N ASP A 41 -19.56 4.59 -0.10
CA ASP A 41 -19.80 5.94 0.43
C ASP A 41 -20.21 5.87 1.91
N MET A 42 -21.22 5.05 2.22
CA MET A 42 -21.66 4.85 3.61
C MET A 42 -20.51 4.39 4.54
N LEU A 43 -19.66 3.48 4.08
CA LEU A 43 -18.52 3.00 4.87
C LEU A 43 -17.49 4.10 5.12
N LEU A 44 -17.21 4.92 4.11
CA LEU A 44 -16.20 5.99 4.20
C LEU A 44 -16.70 7.22 4.97
N ASP A 45 -18.02 7.42 5.05
CA ASP A 45 -18.65 8.49 5.84
C ASP A 45 -18.70 8.16 7.35
N MET A 46 -18.52 6.88 7.72
CA MET A 46 -18.43 6.47 9.12
C MET A 46 -17.09 6.93 9.75
N PRO A 47 -17.06 7.19 11.07
CA PRO A 47 -15.81 7.45 11.77
C PRO A 47 -14.78 6.33 11.55
N PRO A 48 -13.49 6.67 11.35
CA PRO A 48 -12.44 5.66 11.20
C PRO A 48 -12.38 4.71 12.39
N ALA A 49 -11.96 3.47 12.14
CA ALA A 49 -11.83 2.46 13.18
C ALA A 49 -10.87 2.89 14.30
N LEU A 50 -11.21 2.56 15.55
CA LEU A 50 -10.38 2.86 16.73
C LEU A 50 -9.00 2.20 16.62
N ARG A 51 -8.00 2.77 17.30
CA ARG A 51 -6.61 2.28 17.25
C ARG A 51 -6.47 0.79 17.59
N GLU A 52 -7.18 0.31 18.60
CA GLU A 52 -7.20 -1.11 18.97
C GLU A 52 -7.68 -2.00 17.82
N THR A 53 -8.72 -1.56 17.10
CA THR A 53 -9.22 -2.25 15.91
C THR A 53 -8.17 -2.25 14.81
N GLN A 54 -7.53 -1.10 14.53
CA GLN A 54 -6.45 -1.03 13.53
C GLN A 54 -5.31 -2.00 13.86
N LEU A 55 -4.92 -2.13 15.13
CA LEU A 55 -3.87 -3.06 15.58
C LEU A 55 -4.27 -4.54 15.43
N LYS A 56 -5.57 -4.85 15.55
CA LYS A 56 -6.10 -6.20 15.30
C LYS A 56 -5.98 -6.59 13.82
N TYR A 57 -6.16 -5.63 12.91
CA TYR A 57 -6.08 -5.84 11.45
C TYR A 57 -4.72 -5.46 10.85
N SER A 58 -3.73 -5.16 11.70
CA SER A 58 -2.39 -4.77 11.25
C SER A 58 -1.63 -5.93 10.57
N TRP A 59 -0.41 -5.64 10.11
CA TRP A 59 0.53 -6.64 9.62
C TRP A 59 0.79 -7.75 10.64
N ASN A 60 0.92 -8.98 10.15
CA ASN A 60 1.22 -10.15 10.95
C ASN A 60 2.74 -10.38 11.01
N ALA A 61 3.34 -10.28 12.20
CA ALA A 61 4.77 -10.49 12.38
C ALA A 61 5.21 -11.94 12.17
N ASP A 62 4.26 -12.88 12.21
CA ASP A 62 4.48 -14.33 12.05
C ASP A 62 4.19 -14.81 10.62
N ASP A 63 3.63 -13.95 9.75
CA ASP A 63 3.24 -14.30 8.38
C ASP A 63 3.80 -13.28 7.37
N ARG A 64 5.11 -13.41 7.14
CA ARG A 64 5.95 -12.46 6.39
C ARG A 64 7.16 -13.12 5.76
N SER A 65 7.78 -12.46 4.79
CA SER A 65 9.18 -12.72 4.44
C SER A 65 10.10 -12.49 5.64
N LEU A 66 11.16 -13.28 5.73
CA LEU A 66 12.22 -13.12 6.73
C LEU A 66 12.97 -11.78 6.58
N ASN A 67 12.94 -11.16 5.40
CA ASN A 67 13.57 -9.87 5.12
C ASN A 67 12.71 -8.67 5.54
N ILE A 68 11.52 -8.88 6.09
CA ILE A 68 10.63 -7.84 6.60
C ILE A 68 10.49 -8.00 8.11
N PHE A 69 10.35 -6.92 8.87
CA PHE A 69 9.91 -6.98 10.27
C PHE A 69 8.87 -5.91 10.56
N VAL A 70 7.96 -6.17 11.50
CA VAL A 70 7.00 -5.17 11.97
C VAL A 70 7.69 -4.30 13.03
N LYS A 71 7.62 -2.98 12.88
CA LYS A 71 8.28 -2.04 13.80
C LYS A 71 7.74 -2.18 15.22
N GLU A 72 8.61 -2.04 16.23
CA GLU A 72 8.20 -2.13 17.64
C GLU A 72 7.44 -0.89 18.12
N ASP A 73 7.90 0.28 17.69
CA ASP A 73 7.34 1.60 17.99
C ASP A 73 6.07 1.92 17.19
N ASP A 74 5.85 1.24 16.06
CA ASP A 74 4.62 1.36 15.27
C ASP A 74 4.19 0.04 14.61
N LYS A 75 3.31 -0.68 15.30
CA LYS A 75 2.81 -1.99 14.86
C LYS A 75 1.94 -1.96 13.59
N LEU A 76 1.61 -0.78 13.03
CA LEU A 76 0.96 -0.67 11.72
C LEU A 76 1.95 -0.58 10.55
N THR A 77 3.24 -0.48 10.84
CA THR A 77 4.28 -0.28 9.83
C THR A 77 5.26 -1.44 9.87
N PHE A 78 5.58 -1.99 8.70
CA PHE A 78 6.71 -2.91 8.55
C PHE A 78 7.91 -2.19 7.92
N HIS A 79 9.09 -2.76 8.10
CA HIS A 79 10.33 -2.33 7.49
C HIS A 79 10.95 -3.50 6.74
N ARG A 80 11.45 -3.26 5.53
CA ARG A 80 12.16 -4.25 4.72
C ARG A 80 13.66 -4.02 4.79
N HIS A 81 14.43 -5.05 5.09
CA HIS A 81 15.89 -5.02 5.02
C HIS A 81 16.39 -4.77 3.59
N PRO A 82 17.53 -4.09 3.40
CA PRO A 82 18.08 -3.79 2.07
C PRO A 82 18.76 -5.02 1.45
N VAL A 83 17.97 -6.07 1.18
CA VAL A 83 18.42 -7.31 0.53
C VAL A 83 18.30 -7.17 -0.98
N ALA A 84 19.42 -7.35 -1.68
CA ALA A 84 19.48 -7.30 -3.14
C ALA A 84 18.84 -8.53 -3.77
N GLN A 85 18.29 -8.38 -4.98
CA GLN A 85 17.68 -9.46 -5.76
C GLN A 85 16.65 -10.28 -4.95
N SER A 86 15.79 -9.57 -4.22
CA SER A 86 14.76 -10.16 -3.38
C SER A 86 13.47 -9.37 -3.51
N THR A 87 12.35 -10.07 -3.63
CA THR A 87 10.99 -9.52 -3.50
C THR A 87 10.35 -10.11 -2.26
N ASP A 88 9.75 -9.26 -1.44
CA ASP A 88 9.33 -9.62 -0.08
C ASP A 88 7.93 -9.07 0.20
N CYS A 89 7.08 -9.89 0.79
CA CYS A 89 5.70 -9.57 1.14
C CYS A 89 5.41 -9.87 2.62
N ILE A 90 4.29 -9.33 3.10
CA ILE A 90 3.75 -9.56 4.43
C ILE A 90 2.23 -9.49 4.35
N ARG A 91 1.54 -10.37 5.08
CA ARG A 91 0.07 -10.37 5.16
C ARG A 91 -0.43 -9.65 6.42
N GLY A 92 -1.68 -9.20 6.39
CA GLY A 92 -2.40 -8.78 7.58
C GLY A 92 -2.75 -9.97 8.48
N LYS A 93 -3.06 -9.71 9.75
CA LYS A 93 -3.39 -10.76 10.73
C LYS A 93 -4.69 -11.50 10.43
N ILE A 94 -5.66 -10.84 9.78
CA ILE A 94 -7.02 -11.36 9.61
C ILE A 94 -7.31 -11.56 8.13
N GLY A 95 -7.69 -12.79 7.76
CA GLY A 95 -8.28 -13.10 6.46
C GLY A 95 -9.77 -12.74 6.44
N PHE A 96 -10.19 -11.89 5.51
CA PHE A 96 -11.59 -11.52 5.34
C PHE A 96 -12.35 -12.56 4.52
N THR A 97 -13.52 -13.00 4.99
CA THR A 97 -14.35 -14.01 4.31
C THR A 97 -15.74 -13.51 3.92
N LYS A 98 -16.17 -12.36 4.45
CA LYS A 98 -17.47 -11.73 4.17
C LYS A 98 -17.44 -10.24 4.51
N GLY A 99 -18.37 -9.48 3.95
CA GLY A 99 -18.53 -8.04 4.23
C GLY A 99 -17.76 -7.14 3.27
N LEU A 100 -17.85 -5.83 3.50
CA LEU A 100 -17.08 -4.80 2.78
C LEU A 100 -16.02 -4.26 3.74
N HIS A 101 -14.77 -4.22 3.29
CA HIS A 101 -13.62 -3.79 4.09
C HIS A 101 -12.84 -2.74 3.31
N ALA A 102 -12.34 -1.74 4.01
CA ALA A 102 -11.46 -0.73 3.46
C ALA A 102 -10.31 -0.50 4.45
N TRP A 103 -9.11 -0.31 3.92
CA TRP A 103 -7.91 0.05 4.68
C TRP A 103 -7.09 1.04 3.86
N GLU A 104 -6.39 1.93 4.53
CA GLU A 104 -5.47 2.90 3.90
C GLU A 104 -4.06 2.30 3.86
N VAL A 105 -3.35 2.51 2.76
CA VAL A 105 -1.91 2.22 2.66
C VAL A 105 -1.13 3.52 2.60
N SER A 106 -0.19 3.68 3.53
CA SER A 106 0.78 4.78 3.52
C SER A 106 2.14 4.26 3.08
N TRP A 107 2.48 4.44 1.81
CA TRP A 107 3.76 4.01 1.22
C TRP A 107 4.38 5.13 0.40
N SER A 108 5.47 5.70 0.92
CA SER A 108 6.18 6.79 0.25
C SER A 108 6.59 6.43 -1.18
N THR A 109 6.24 7.28 -2.13
CA THR A 109 6.64 7.21 -3.55
C THR A 109 8.15 7.00 -3.74
N ARG A 110 8.97 7.59 -2.86
CA ARG A 110 10.45 7.45 -2.89
C ARG A 110 10.96 6.08 -2.43
N GLN A 111 10.10 5.25 -1.83
CA GLN A 111 10.44 3.93 -1.28
C GLN A 111 9.78 2.77 -2.04
N ARG A 112 9.22 3.02 -3.23
CA ARG A 112 8.52 1.99 -4.03
C ARG A 112 9.46 1.17 -4.93
N GLY A 113 10.57 1.76 -5.36
CA GLY A 113 11.52 1.08 -6.24
C GLY A 113 10.89 0.62 -7.55
N THR A 114 11.32 -0.55 -8.04
CA THR A 114 10.92 -1.07 -9.36
C THR A 114 9.61 -1.86 -9.34
N HIS A 115 9.22 -2.43 -8.21
CA HIS A 115 8.03 -3.28 -8.08
C HIS A 115 7.38 -3.02 -6.72
N ALA A 116 6.42 -2.10 -6.67
CA ALA A 116 5.59 -1.86 -5.51
C ALA A 116 4.17 -2.32 -5.82
N VAL A 117 3.75 -3.41 -5.18
CA VAL A 117 2.47 -4.05 -5.44
C VAL A 117 1.66 -4.12 -4.15
N VAL A 118 0.41 -3.69 -4.23
CA VAL A 118 -0.57 -3.77 -3.13
C VAL A 118 -1.75 -4.61 -3.57
N GLY A 119 -2.32 -5.40 -2.66
CA GLY A 119 -3.51 -6.17 -2.98
C GLY A 119 -3.90 -7.15 -1.88
N VAL A 120 -4.49 -8.27 -2.30
CA VAL A 120 -5.00 -9.31 -1.41
C VAL A 120 -4.48 -10.68 -1.82
N ALA A 121 -4.40 -11.59 -0.87
CA ALA A 121 -3.87 -12.93 -1.09
C ALA A 121 -4.55 -13.95 -0.16
N THR A 122 -4.54 -15.20 -0.59
CA THR A 122 -4.83 -16.36 0.27
C THR A 122 -3.63 -16.66 1.18
N SER A 123 -3.81 -17.60 2.12
CA SER A 123 -2.73 -18.12 2.98
C SER A 123 -1.62 -18.79 2.18
N GLU A 124 -1.94 -19.36 1.02
CA GLU A 124 -1.02 -20.16 0.20
C GLU A 124 -0.09 -19.30 -0.67
N ALA A 125 -0.37 -18.00 -0.81
CA ALA A 125 0.45 -17.13 -1.64
C ALA A 125 1.88 -17.02 -1.09
N PRO A 126 2.91 -17.12 -1.95
CA PRO A 126 4.30 -17.00 -1.51
C PRO A 126 4.59 -15.57 -1.05
N LEU A 127 5.33 -15.44 0.06
CA LEU A 127 5.70 -14.14 0.61
C LEU A 127 7.14 -13.71 0.28
N HIS A 128 7.88 -14.54 -0.45
CA HIS A 128 9.24 -14.24 -0.87
C HIS A 128 9.51 -14.82 -2.26
N SER A 129 10.34 -14.12 -3.03
CA SER A 129 10.90 -14.65 -4.26
C SER A 129 12.27 -14.03 -4.54
N VAL A 130 13.12 -14.81 -5.21
CA VAL A 130 14.42 -14.33 -5.71
C VAL A 130 14.19 -13.42 -6.92
N GLY A 131 14.99 -12.37 -7.02
CA GLY A 131 14.88 -11.34 -8.06
C GLY A 131 13.84 -10.26 -7.73
N TYR A 132 13.83 -9.21 -8.54
CA TYR A 132 12.84 -8.12 -8.44
C TYR A 132 11.67 -8.38 -9.39
N GLN A 133 10.47 -8.56 -8.85
CA GLN A 133 9.28 -8.85 -9.64
C GLN A 133 7.99 -8.38 -8.94
N SER A 134 6.89 -8.32 -9.69
CA SER A 134 5.54 -8.10 -9.14
C SER A 134 5.02 -9.42 -8.52
N LEU A 135 5.45 -9.73 -7.30
CA LEU A 135 5.15 -11.04 -6.66
C LEU A 135 3.66 -11.21 -6.32
N VAL A 136 3.02 -10.17 -5.76
CA VAL A 136 1.57 -10.19 -5.52
C VAL A 136 0.84 -10.15 -6.87
N GLY A 137 -0.01 -11.14 -7.13
CA GLY A 137 -0.66 -11.35 -8.42
C GLY A 137 0.12 -12.24 -9.40
N SER A 138 1.30 -12.77 -9.02
CA SER A 138 2.10 -13.66 -9.87
C SER A 138 1.53 -15.09 -10.00
N THR A 139 0.62 -15.47 -9.12
CA THR A 139 -0.09 -16.75 -9.10
C THR A 139 -1.58 -16.51 -8.91
N ASP A 140 -2.38 -17.57 -9.05
CA ASP A 140 -3.82 -17.61 -8.80
C ASP A 140 -4.20 -17.36 -7.32
N SER A 141 -3.24 -17.50 -6.40
CA SER A 141 -3.46 -17.32 -4.97
C SER A 141 -3.48 -15.85 -4.49
N SER A 142 -3.28 -14.87 -5.39
CA SER A 142 -3.24 -13.44 -5.05
C SER A 142 -3.70 -12.53 -6.19
N TRP A 143 -4.09 -11.30 -5.85
CA TRP A 143 -4.45 -10.21 -6.76
C TRP A 143 -3.70 -8.96 -6.35
N GLY A 144 -2.98 -8.33 -7.27
CA GLY A 144 -2.12 -7.20 -6.98
C GLY A 144 -2.25 -6.06 -7.97
N TRP A 145 -2.10 -4.83 -7.50
CA TRP A 145 -1.93 -3.63 -8.31
C TRP A 145 -0.50 -3.12 -8.19
N ASP A 146 0.25 -3.20 -9.28
CA ASP A 146 1.58 -2.61 -9.39
C ASP A 146 1.44 -1.10 -9.60
N LEU A 147 1.81 -0.34 -8.57
CA LEU A 147 1.61 1.10 -8.48
C LEU A 147 2.49 1.87 -9.47
N GLY A 148 3.67 1.32 -9.80
CA GLY A 148 4.62 1.97 -10.71
C GLY A 148 4.28 1.74 -12.17
N ARG A 149 3.70 0.57 -12.49
CA ARG A 149 3.29 0.21 -13.85
C ARG A 149 1.85 0.53 -14.17
N ASN A 150 1.05 0.89 -13.17
CA ASN A 150 -0.41 1.02 -13.30
C ASN A 150 -1.04 -0.25 -13.91
N LYS A 151 -0.62 -1.42 -13.40
CA LYS A 151 -1.06 -2.73 -13.90
C LYS A 151 -1.65 -3.59 -12.78
N LEU A 152 -2.79 -4.20 -13.05
CA LEU A 152 -3.38 -5.26 -12.24
C LEU A 152 -2.82 -6.61 -12.68
N TYR A 153 -2.47 -7.44 -11.70
CA TYR A 153 -1.94 -8.78 -11.88
C TYR A 153 -2.74 -9.78 -11.06
N HIS A 154 -3.05 -10.91 -11.69
CA HIS A 154 -3.57 -12.12 -11.08
C HIS A 154 -3.18 -13.28 -11.99
N ASP A 155 -2.56 -14.30 -11.42
CA ASP A 155 -1.97 -15.40 -12.17
C ASP A 155 -1.14 -14.93 -13.38
N SER A 156 -0.29 -13.91 -13.16
CA SER A 156 0.38 -13.19 -14.25
C SER A 156 1.45 -14.01 -14.99
N LYS A 157 1.77 -15.20 -14.50
CA LYS A 157 2.56 -16.19 -15.24
C LYS A 157 1.80 -16.74 -16.45
N ASN A 158 0.47 -16.75 -16.38
CA ASN A 158 -0.41 -17.26 -17.43
C ASN A 158 -1.20 -16.15 -18.13
N TYR A 159 -1.42 -15.00 -17.48
CA TYR A 159 -2.22 -13.89 -18.01
C TYR A 159 -1.45 -12.57 -18.05
N ALA A 160 -1.71 -11.75 -19.08
CA ALA A 160 -1.13 -10.42 -19.18
C ALA A 160 -1.75 -9.44 -18.17
N GLY A 161 -0.95 -8.48 -17.69
CA GLY A 161 -1.42 -7.45 -16.77
C GLY A 161 -2.38 -6.45 -17.42
N VAL A 162 -3.42 -6.05 -16.69
CA VAL A 162 -4.47 -5.13 -17.14
C VAL A 162 -4.16 -3.70 -16.67
N THR A 163 -4.31 -2.69 -17.54
CA THR A 163 -4.08 -1.29 -17.14
C THR A 163 -5.13 -0.82 -16.12
N TYR A 164 -4.68 -0.19 -15.04
CA TYR A 164 -5.53 0.45 -14.05
C TYR A 164 -4.91 1.74 -13.49
N PRO A 165 -5.64 2.88 -13.47
CA PRO A 165 -7.06 3.02 -13.84
C PRO A 165 -7.37 2.74 -15.31
N ALA A 166 -8.54 2.17 -15.61
CA ALA A 166 -8.92 1.75 -16.97
C ALA A 166 -9.03 2.92 -17.98
N LEU A 167 -9.18 4.15 -17.47
CA LEU A 167 -9.23 5.37 -18.27
C LEU A 167 -7.85 5.86 -18.74
N LEU A 168 -6.76 5.29 -18.23
CA LEU A 168 -5.42 5.69 -18.63
C LEU A 168 -5.18 5.41 -20.10
N LYS A 169 -4.75 6.45 -20.82
CA LYS A 169 -4.27 6.31 -22.20
C LYS A 169 -2.92 5.58 -22.23
N PRO A 170 -2.52 4.97 -23.36
CA PRO A 170 -1.27 4.20 -23.45
C PRO A 170 0.01 4.95 -23.04
N ASP A 171 0.01 6.27 -23.17
CA ASP A 171 1.12 7.19 -22.86
C ASP A 171 0.95 7.91 -21.51
N GLU A 172 -0.16 7.67 -20.81
CA GLU A 172 -0.48 8.31 -19.54
C GLU A 172 -0.03 7.45 -18.35
N THR A 173 0.53 8.10 -17.34
CA THR A 173 0.91 7.44 -16.07
C THR A 173 0.10 8.04 -14.94
N PHE A 174 -0.53 7.16 -14.14
CA PHE A 174 -1.21 7.56 -12.92
C PHE A 174 -0.23 7.55 -11.74
N ILE A 175 0.01 8.72 -11.17
CA ILE A 175 0.84 8.86 -9.97
C ILE A 175 -0.01 8.55 -8.74
N VAL A 176 0.18 7.35 -8.17
CA VAL A 176 -0.46 6.97 -6.92
C VAL A 176 0.15 7.80 -5.77
N PRO A 177 -0.64 8.52 -4.97
CA PRO A 177 -0.14 9.35 -3.85
C PRO A 177 0.50 8.50 -2.74
N ASP A 178 1.22 9.13 -1.80
CA ASP A 178 1.87 8.44 -0.67
C ASP A 178 0.85 7.73 0.26
N LYS A 179 -0.40 8.23 0.32
CA LYS A 179 -1.51 7.64 1.06
C LYS A 179 -2.72 7.44 0.15
N PHE A 180 -3.30 6.25 0.13
CA PHE A 180 -4.42 5.88 -0.73
C PHE A 180 -5.23 4.73 -0.12
#